data_AF-A0A8C8UIZ4-F1
#
_entry.id   AF-A0A8C8UIZ4-F1
#
_cell.length_a   1.000
_cell.length_b   1.000
_cell.length_c   1.000
_cell.angle_alpha   90.00
_cell.angle_beta   90.00
_cell.angle_gamma   90.00
#
_symmetry.space_group_name_H-M   'P 1'
#
loop_
_entity.id
_entity.type
_entity.pdbx_description
1 polymer ?
#
loop_
_entity_poly.entity_id
_entity_poly.type
_entity_poly.pdbx_seq_one_letter_code
_entity_poly.pdbx_strand_id
1 'polypeptide(L)'
;MHEHRKICGFDPCLFSPLTGTSVSTEEFLVFGPSEPIVAAPGGEAILPCSLFPVMSVENMEELRWFRSRFSEAVFVYRNQQEQKEEQMAKYSGRTWLVKDHFHQGKAALRIGNVQVSDSGIYVCFFKRGLFYEEAILELKVAVVGSVPEVHIKGPEDGGVCVVCMTSGWYPKPQVQWRDSRGEMLPASSENHIEDAEGLFSMKTTLVVRDSSLGNVTCSIFNPILGQEKAMAMFIPEPFFLQAFPWMPAFAVSVTMMGLLVLGSCCLLIREHLAKLKFQEQFQILCQLQESLQEGQVILRRICSFTAWRKAQLYAGSVTLDPDSAHPILAISQDRMSVRRKDTTTSLDGLFYVLGTEGISSGRCYWEVKIKNGFSSKWILGVCREDVESEGLYFESPEKGFWTVGQSSIGYWAYINRGRASLSLRQAPQSVGVFVDYSEGDISFYNMSDMSHIFSFHEASFSGTLFPYFNLRSGTVSMILKGRRGRRGGGGRGRRRGRRGRRGRSYCWFLCRSL
;
A
#
# COMPACT_ATOMS: atom_id res chain seq x y z
N MET A 1 -86.80 -112.57 19.33
CA MET A 1 -86.33 -113.92 18.95
C MET A 1 -85.81 -113.84 17.53
N HIS A 2 -84.51 -114.10 17.39
CA HIS A 2 -83.64 -114.15 16.21
C HIS A 2 -84.26 -114.43 14.82
N GLU A 3 -83.94 -113.54 13.87
CA GLU A 3 -83.03 -113.70 12.72
C GLU A 3 -83.02 -114.96 11.83
N HIS A 4 -82.68 -114.67 10.54
CA HIS A 4 -82.11 -115.50 9.47
C HIS A 4 -83.08 -116.23 8.52
N ARG A 5 -82.83 -116.42 7.21
CA ARG A 5 -81.84 -115.96 6.20
C ARG A 5 -82.16 -116.69 4.86
N LYS A 6 -81.94 -115.99 3.72
CA LYS A 6 -81.66 -116.49 2.33
C LYS A 6 -82.63 -117.44 1.61
N ILE A 7 -82.97 -117.10 0.35
CA ILE A 7 -82.89 -118.03 -0.82
C ILE A 7 -82.49 -117.24 -2.09
N CYS A 8 -81.58 -117.85 -2.86
CA CYS A 8 -80.99 -117.42 -4.14
C CYS A 8 -81.90 -117.70 -5.36
N GLY A 9 -81.62 -117.08 -6.52
CA GLY A 9 -81.95 -117.63 -7.84
C GLY A 9 -81.96 -116.62 -8.98
N PHE A 10 -80.88 -116.58 -9.78
CA PHE A 10 -80.77 -115.91 -11.07
C PHE A 10 -80.43 -116.96 -12.14
N ASP A 11 -81.02 -116.83 -13.35
CA ASP A 11 -80.40 -116.91 -14.70
C ASP A 11 -81.47 -117.14 -15.80
N PRO A 12 -81.22 -116.82 -17.10
CA PRO A 12 -80.42 -115.72 -17.68
C PRO A 12 -81.09 -115.07 -18.92
N CYS A 13 -80.67 -113.87 -19.31
CA CYS A 13 -80.76 -113.39 -20.71
C CYS A 13 -79.47 -112.64 -21.08
N LEU A 14 -78.86 -113.10 -22.16
CA LEU A 14 -77.62 -112.64 -22.77
C LEU A 14 -77.63 -111.15 -23.16
N PHE A 15 -76.65 -110.40 -22.66
CA PHE A 15 -76.07 -109.25 -23.36
C PHE A 15 -74.57 -109.24 -23.12
N SER A 16 -73.80 -109.43 -24.20
CA SER A 16 -72.35 -109.31 -24.20
C SER A 16 -71.92 -107.86 -23.94
N PRO A 17 -71.06 -107.56 -22.95
CA PRO A 17 -70.35 -106.30 -22.92
C PRO A 17 -69.05 -106.45 -23.71
N LEU A 18 -68.86 -105.52 -24.65
CA LEU A 18 -67.56 -105.21 -25.25
C LEU A 18 -66.52 -105.08 -24.13
N THR A 19 -65.43 -105.83 -24.23
CA THR A 19 -64.20 -105.56 -23.47
C THR A 19 -63.71 -104.16 -23.83
N GLY A 20 -64.12 -103.17 -23.05
CA GLY A 20 -63.43 -101.90 -22.98
C GLY A 20 -62.07 -102.16 -22.36
N THR A 21 -61.01 -102.15 -23.17
CA THR A 21 -59.64 -101.99 -22.68
C THR A 21 -59.61 -100.71 -21.85
N SER A 22 -59.55 -100.85 -20.52
CA SER A 22 -59.22 -99.76 -19.62
C SER A 22 -57.77 -99.38 -19.88
N VAL A 23 -57.55 -98.41 -20.76
CA VAL A 23 -56.25 -97.72 -20.85
C VAL A 23 -56.12 -96.96 -19.54
N SER A 24 -55.36 -97.52 -18.61
CA SER A 24 -54.97 -96.86 -17.36
C SER A 24 -54.03 -95.72 -17.73
N THR A 25 -54.57 -94.53 -17.95
CA THR A 25 -53.77 -93.31 -18.08
C THR A 25 -53.27 -92.95 -16.68
N GLU A 26 -52.04 -93.33 -16.35
CA GLU A 26 -51.39 -92.91 -15.12
C GLU A 26 -51.23 -91.38 -15.12
N GLU A 27 -51.86 -90.71 -14.15
CA GLU A 27 -51.72 -89.27 -13.92
C GLU A 27 -50.32 -88.94 -13.37
N PHE A 28 -49.75 -87.81 -13.77
CA PHE A 28 -48.47 -87.30 -13.28
C PHE A 28 -48.52 -85.78 -13.17
N LEU A 29 -47.56 -85.19 -12.45
CA LEU A 29 -47.34 -83.75 -12.35
C LEU A 29 -45.93 -83.42 -12.83
N VAL A 30 -45.75 -82.20 -13.35
CA VAL A 30 -44.45 -81.67 -13.76
C VAL A 30 -44.04 -80.58 -12.78
N PHE A 31 -42.79 -80.63 -12.32
CA PHE A 31 -42.20 -79.63 -11.42
C PHE A 31 -40.96 -79.01 -12.06
N GLY A 32 -40.94 -77.68 -12.10
CA GLY A 32 -39.77 -76.86 -12.38
C GLY A 32 -39.02 -76.47 -11.09
N PRO A 33 -37.88 -75.79 -11.22
CA PRO A 33 -37.16 -75.27 -10.06
C PRO A 33 -37.94 -74.13 -9.38
N SER A 34 -37.80 -74.02 -8.06
CA SER A 34 -38.41 -72.94 -7.27
C SER A 34 -37.68 -71.60 -7.39
N GLU A 35 -36.37 -71.66 -7.62
CA GLU A 35 -35.51 -70.49 -7.80
C GLU A 35 -35.24 -70.24 -9.29
N PRO A 36 -35.09 -68.97 -9.70
CA PRO A 36 -34.75 -68.64 -11.08
C PRO A 36 -33.37 -69.19 -11.43
N ILE A 37 -33.24 -69.68 -12.65
CA ILE A 37 -32.00 -70.19 -13.21
C ILE A 37 -31.19 -68.99 -13.68
N VAL A 38 -29.92 -68.90 -13.27
CA VAL A 38 -29.04 -67.80 -13.68
C VAL A 38 -27.98 -68.28 -14.65
N ALA A 39 -27.82 -67.57 -15.77
CA ALA A 39 -26.80 -67.86 -16.76
C ALA A 39 -26.11 -66.58 -17.26
N ALA A 40 -24.82 -66.69 -17.59
CA ALA A 40 -24.07 -65.60 -18.21
C ALA A 40 -24.28 -65.56 -19.72
N PRO A 41 -24.29 -64.36 -20.35
CA PRO A 41 -24.24 -64.24 -21.81
C PRO A 41 -23.04 -65.01 -22.39
N GLY A 42 -23.24 -65.70 -23.51
CA GLY A 42 -22.25 -66.57 -24.16
C GLY A 42 -22.04 -67.92 -23.46
N GLY A 43 -22.55 -68.09 -22.23
CA GLY A 43 -22.47 -69.32 -21.45
C GLY A 43 -23.55 -70.34 -21.82
N GLU A 44 -23.84 -71.22 -20.86
CA GLU A 44 -24.85 -72.27 -21.00
C GLU A 44 -25.90 -72.18 -19.88
N ALA A 45 -27.17 -72.43 -20.22
CA ALA A 45 -28.27 -72.53 -19.27
C ALA A 45 -28.86 -73.95 -19.33
N ILE A 46 -29.23 -74.50 -18.17
CA ILE A 46 -29.90 -75.79 -18.06
C ILE A 46 -31.28 -75.54 -17.45
N LEU A 47 -32.34 -75.94 -18.16
CA LEU A 47 -33.75 -75.76 -17.78
C LEU A 47 -34.35 -77.11 -17.37
N PRO A 48 -34.25 -77.52 -16.09
CA PRO A 48 -34.67 -78.84 -15.63
C PRO A 48 -36.17 -78.90 -15.29
N CYS A 49 -36.80 -80.03 -15.62
CA CYS A 49 -38.12 -80.41 -15.13
C CYS A 49 -38.13 -81.85 -14.65
N SER A 50 -38.99 -82.12 -13.67
CA SER A 50 -39.10 -83.42 -13.01
C SER A 50 -40.54 -83.87 -12.88
N LEU A 51 -40.76 -85.18 -12.92
CA LEU A 51 -42.07 -85.81 -12.81
C LEU A 51 -42.36 -86.26 -11.39
N PHE A 52 -43.62 -86.16 -11.00
CA PHE A 52 -44.15 -86.76 -9.78
C PHE A 52 -45.46 -87.51 -10.06
N PRO A 53 -45.63 -88.76 -9.61
CA PRO A 53 -44.61 -89.61 -8.98
C PRO A 53 -43.43 -89.89 -9.95
N VAL A 54 -42.30 -90.31 -9.40
CA VAL A 54 -41.09 -90.59 -10.21
C VAL A 54 -41.36 -91.73 -11.18
N MET A 55 -41.26 -91.45 -12.48
CA MET A 55 -41.49 -92.40 -13.57
C MET A 55 -40.57 -92.08 -14.76
N SER A 56 -40.28 -93.06 -15.64
CA SER A 56 -39.36 -92.84 -16.76
C SER A 56 -39.94 -91.85 -17.79
N VAL A 57 -39.14 -90.87 -18.20
CA VAL A 57 -39.49 -89.90 -19.25
C VAL A 57 -39.44 -90.52 -20.66
N GLU A 58 -38.78 -91.67 -20.83
CA GLU A 58 -38.59 -92.31 -22.15
C GLU A 58 -39.91 -92.70 -22.84
N ASN A 59 -40.94 -92.99 -22.05
CA ASN A 59 -42.25 -93.39 -22.53
C ASN A 59 -43.18 -92.19 -22.81
N MET A 60 -42.68 -90.95 -22.75
CA MET A 60 -43.44 -89.75 -23.09
C MET A 60 -43.51 -89.59 -24.61
N GLU A 61 -44.70 -89.29 -25.14
CA GLU A 61 -44.93 -89.08 -26.57
C GLU A 61 -44.31 -87.77 -27.04
N GLU A 62 -44.39 -86.73 -26.21
CA GLU A 62 -43.86 -85.41 -26.51
C GLU A 62 -43.28 -84.74 -25.25
N LEU A 63 -42.06 -84.22 -25.40
CA LEU A 63 -41.45 -83.26 -24.49
C LEU A 63 -41.27 -81.95 -25.25
N ARG A 64 -41.70 -80.85 -24.65
CA ARG A 64 -41.58 -79.52 -25.28
C ARG A 64 -41.13 -78.50 -24.25
N TRP A 65 -40.21 -77.65 -24.65
CA TRP A 65 -39.96 -76.38 -23.98
C TRP A 65 -40.40 -75.26 -24.90
N PHE A 66 -41.20 -74.34 -24.39
CA PHE A 66 -41.67 -73.18 -25.13
C PHE A 66 -41.59 -71.92 -24.26
N ARG A 67 -41.75 -70.74 -24.88
CA ARG A 67 -41.78 -69.44 -24.19
C ARG A 67 -43.17 -69.19 -23.60
N SER A 68 -43.82 -68.09 -23.95
CA SER A 68 -45.15 -67.75 -23.41
C SER A 68 -46.28 -68.43 -24.17
N ARG A 69 -46.05 -68.82 -25.43
CA ARG A 69 -47.04 -69.50 -26.27
C ARG A 69 -46.52 -70.86 -26.70
N PHE A 70 -47.39 -71.86 -26.80
CA PHE A 70 -47.03 -73.22 -27.23
C PHE A 70 -46.33 -73.27 -28.60
N SER A 71 -46.68 -72.34 -29.50
CA SER A 71 -46.06 -72.17 -30.82
C SER A 71 -44.66 -71.55 -30.77
N GLU A 72 -44.29 -70.86 -29.69
CA GLU A 72 -42.95 -70.30 -29.46
C GLU A 72 -42.01 -71.39 -28.92
N ALA A 73 -41.88 -72.46 -29.69
CA ALA A 73 -41.16 -73.65 -29.27
C ALA A 73 -39.65 -73.40 -29.26
N VAL A 74 -39.06 -73.58 -28.08
CA VAL A 74 -37.62 -73.50 -27.84
C VAL A 74 -36.98 -74.83 -28.19
N PHE A 75 -37.65 -75.93 -27.87
CA PHE A 75 -37.21 -77.29 -28.18
C PHE A 75 -38.40 -78.24 -28.22
N VAL A 76 -38.40 -79.18 -29.17
CA VAL A 76 -39.47 -80.17 -29.34
C VAL A 76 -38.84 -81.54 -29.54
N TYR A 77 -39.24 -82.50 -28.71
CA TYR A 77 -38.85 -83.91 -28.81
C TYR A 77 -40.12 -84.76 -28.85
N ARG A 78 -40.38 -85.38 -29.99
CA ARG A 78 -41.60 -86.17 -30.23
C ARG A 78 -41.21 -87.50 -30.87
N ASN A 79 -41.84 -88.59 -30.45
CA ASN A 79 -41.58 -89.92 -31.01
C ASN A 79 -40.09 -90.29 -31.01
N GLN A 80 -39.41 -90.00 -29.90
CA GLN A 80 -37.97 -90.24 -29.69
C GLN A 80 -37.01 -89.44 -30.61
N GLN A 81 -37.52 -88.46 -31.37
CA GLN A 81 -36.72 -87.63 -32.27
C GLN A 81 -36.92 -86.13 -32.03
N GLU A 82 -35.85 -85.36 -32.18
CA GLU A 82 -35.90 -83.89 -32.15
C GLU A 82 -36.57 -83.35 -33.41
N GLN A 83 -37.56 -82.46 -33.24
CA GLN A 83 -38.30 -81.82 -34.32
C GLN A 83 -37.74 -80.42 -34.56
N LYS A 84 -36.79 -80.29 -35.49
CA LYS A 84 -36.06 -79.04 -35.73
C LYS A 84 -36.88 -77.99 -36.48
N GLU A 85 -37.87 -78.45 -37.24
CA GLU A 85 -38.73 -77.61 -38.08
C GLU A 85 -39.74 -76.79 -37.25
N GLU A 86 -40.16 -77.32 -36.10
CA GLU A 86 -41.06 -76.63 -35.18
C GLU A 86 -40.33 -75.63 -34.27
N GLN A 87 -39.00 -75.70 -34.22
CA GLN A 87 -38.19 -74.87 -33.36
C GLN A 87 -38.11 -73.43 -33.87
N MET A 88 -38.21 -72.45 -32.96
CA MET A 88 -37.95 -71.05 -33.30
C MET A 88 -36.52 -70.88 -33.81
N ALA A 89 -36.36 -70.15 -34.92
CA ALA A 89 -35.07 -69.94 -35.59
C ALA A 89 -33.95 -69.45 -34.64
N LYS A 90 -34.26 -68.61 -33.65
CA LYS A 90 -33.27 -68.07 -32.70
C LYS A 90 -32.66 -69.11 -31.74
N TYR A 91 -33.28 -70.27 -31.58
CA TYR A 91 -32.77 -71.38 -30.76
C TYR A 91 -32.14 -72.51 -31.58
N SER A 92 -32.28 -72.46 -32.91
CA SER A 92 -31.76 -73.49 -33.81
C SER A 92 -30.26 -73.69 -33.64
N GLY A 93 -29.83 -74.93 -33.44
CA GLY A 93 -28.42 -75.29 -33.25
C GLY A 93 -27.81 -74.90 -31.90
N ARG A 94 -28.60 -74.36 -30.96
CA ARG A 94 -28.14 -73.92 -29.63
C ARG A 94 -28.71 -74.77 -28.50
N THR A 95 -29.55 -75.76 -28.79
CA THR A 95 -30.32 -76.50 -27.79
C THR A 95 -30.03 -77.99 -27.82
N TRP A 96 -29.94 -78.61 -26.65
CA TRP A 96 -29.77 -80.05 -26.51
C TRP A 96 -30.62 -80.62 -25.37
N LEU A 97 -31.22 -81.78 -25.60
CA LEU A 97 -31.93 -82.51 -24.56
C LEU A 97 -30.96 -83.33 -23.71
N VAL A 98 -30.96 -83.08 -22.40
CA VAL A 98 -30.17 -83.83 -21.43
C VAL A 98 -30.97 -85.07 -21.01
N LYS A 99 -30.47 -86.25 -21.39
CA LYS A 99 -31.17 -87.54 -21.22
C LYS A 99 -30.71 -88.38 -20.02
N ASP A 100 -29.63 -87.97 -19.37
CA ASP A 100 -28.89 -88.76 -18.37
C ASP A 100 -29.76 -89.27 -17.20
N HIS A 101 -30.85 -88.57 -16.87
CA HIS A 101 -31.69 -88.85 -15.72
C HIS A 101 -33.15 -89.19 -16.10
N PHE A 102 -33.39 -89.63 -17.34
CA PHE A 102 -34.74 -89.94 -17.82
C PHE A 102 -35.42 -91.04 -17.01
N HIS A 103 -34.70 -92.09 -16.62
CA HIS A 103 -35.23 -93.16 -15.78
C HIS A 103 -35.65 -92.69 -14.37
N GLN A 104 -35.16 -91.52 -13.92
CA GLN A 104 -35.52 -90.89 -12.65
C GLN A 104 -36.61 -89.83 -12.80
N GLY A 105 -37.29 -89.77 -13.95
CA GLY A 105 -38.33 -88.77 -14.20
C GLY A 105 -37.82 -87.36 -14.38
N LYS A 106 -36.54 -87.18 -14.72
CA LYS A 106 -35.93 -85.85 -14.91
C LYS A 106 -35.51 -85.67 -16.35
N ALA A 107 -35.89 -84.54 -16.93
CA ALA A 107 -35.41 -84.10 -18.23
C ALA A 107 -35.02 -82.62 -18.15
N ALA A 108 -33.96 -82.23 -18.85
CA ALA A 108 -33.55 -80.84 -18.88
C ALA A 108 -33.20 -80.41 -20.31
N LEU A 109 -33.54 -79.16 -20.63
CA LEU A 109 -33.10 -78.52 -21.85
C LEU A 109 -31.82 -77.72 -21.58
N ARG A 110 -30.75 -78.02 -22.31
CA ARG A 110 -29.52 -77.22 -22.33
C ARG A 110 -29.61 -76.20 -23.46
N ILE A 111 -29.42 -74.92 -23.16
CA ILE A 111 -29.28 -73.83 -24.13
C ILE A 111 -27.82 -73.34 -24.07
N GLY A 112 -27.09 -73.42 -25.17
CA GLY A 112 -25.73 -72.90 -25.31
C GLY A 112 -25.67 -71.53 -25.96
N ASN A 113 -24.53 -70.86 -25.78
CA ASN A 113 -24.30 -69.49 -26.23
C ASN A 113 -25.47 -68.57 -25.83
N VAL A 114 -25.82 -68.56 -24.54
CA VAL A 114 -26.99 -67.84 -24.01
C VAL A 114 -26.94 -66.36 -24.40
N GLN A 115 -28.04 -65.83 -24.93
CA GLN A 115 -28.15 -64.42 -25.30
C GLN A 115 -28.96 -63.66 -24.26
N VAL A 116 -28.76 -62.35 -24.18
CA VAL A 116 -29.56 -61.45 -23.34
C VAL A 116 -31.08 -61.62 -23.60
N SER A 117 -31.47 -61.80 -24.86
CA SER A 117 -32.86 -61.99 -25.29
C SER A 117 -33.49 -63.33 -24.83
N ASP A 118 -32.68 -64.25 -24.30
CA ASP A 118 -33.16 -65.52 -23.75
C ASP A 118 -33.70 -65.36 -22.32
N SER A 119 -33.39 -64.26 -21.63
CA SER A 119 -33.97 -64.01 -20.31
C SER A 119 -35.49 -64.01 -20.37
N GLY A 120 -36.13 -64.58 -19.35
CA GLY A 120 -37.58 -64.60 -19.19
C GLY A 120 -38.14 -65.99 -18.88
N ILE A 121 -39.43 -66.13 -19.13
CA ILE A 121 -40.21 -67.31 -18.73
C ILE A 121 -40.12 -68.40 -19.81
N TYR A 122 -39.99 -69.63 -19.35
CA TYR A 122 -40.07 -70.85 -20.13
C TYR A 122 -41.11 -71.77 -19.51
N VAL A 123 -41.71 -72.62 -20.33
CA VAL A 123 -42.64 -73.66 -19.89
C VAL A 123 -42.12 -74.99 -20.43
N CYS A 124 -41.99 -75.98 -19.55
CA CYS A 124 -41.74 -77.36 -19.94
C CYS A 124 -43.05 -78.13 -19.93
N PHE A 125 -43.27 -78.95 -20.96
CA PHE A 125 -44.51 -79.65 -21.22
C PHE A 125 -44.22 -81.12 -21.53
N PHE A 126 -44.95 -82.00 -20.87
CA PHE A 126 -44.80 -83.45 -20.96
C PHE A 126 -46.14 -84.06 -21.31
N LYS A 127 -46.19 -84.91 -22.34
CA LYS A 127 -47.42 -85.55 -22.83
C LYS A 127 -47.28 -87.06 -22.89
N ARG A 128 -48.32 -87.75 -22.42
CA ARG A 128 -48.50 -89.21 -22.54
C ARG A 128 -49.96 -89.52 -22.89
N GLY A 129 -50.21 -90.01 -24.11
CA GLY A 129 -51.55 -90.25 -24.62
C GLY A 129 -52.38 -88.97 -24.65
N LEU A 130 -53.52 -88.98 -23.94
CA LEU A 130 -54.41 -87.82 -23.83
C LEU A 130 -54.06 -86.89 -22.66
N PHE A 131 -53.17 -87.30 -21.76
CA PHE A 131 -52.80 -86.54 -20.57
C PHE A 131 -51.52 -85.73 -20.82
N TYR A 132 -51.51 -84.50 -20.33
CA TYR A 132 -50.35 -83.63 -20.37
C TYR A 132 -50.28 -82.79 -19.10
N GLU A 133 -49.08 -82.39 -18.73
CA GLU A 133 -48.81 -81.44 -17.65
C GLU A 133 -47.67 -80.52 -18.01
N GLU A 134 -47.60 -79.38 -17.31
CA GLU A 134 -46.61 -78.34 -17.57
C GLU A 134 -46.07 -77.69 -16.29
N ALA A 135 -44.84 -77.16 -16.37
CA ALA A 135 -44.27 -76.35 -15.31
C ALA A 135 -43.56 -75.12 -15.85
N ILE A 136 -43.62 -74.04 -15.08
CA ILE A 136 -43.04 -72.75 -15.41
C ILE A 136 -41.61 -72.69 -14.83
N LEU A 137 -40.68 -72.16 -15.62
CA LEU A 137 -39.30 -71.87 -15.23
C LEU A 137 -38.97 -70.42 -15.56
N GLU A 138 -38.15 -69.78 -14.75
CA GLU A 138 -37.62 -68.45 -15.03
C GLU A 138 -36.12 -68.53 -15.29
N LEU A 139 -35.67 -68.04 -16.44
CA LEU A 139 -34.26 -67.85 -16.77
C LEU A 139 -33.91 -66.37 -16.62
N LYS A 140 -32.94 -66.06 -15.77
CA LYS A 140 -32.36 -64.73 -15.60
C LYS A 140 -30.96 -64.71 -16.20
N VAL A 141 -30.76 -63.82 -17.16
CA VAL A 141 -29.42 -63.61 -17.73
C VAL A 141 -28.72 -62.52 -16.92
N ALA A 142 -27.52 -62.80 -16.43
CA ALA A 142 -26.73 -61.84 -15.66
C ALA A 142 -25.22 -62.07 -15.79
N VAL A 143 -24.46 -60.99 -15.80
CA VAL A 143 -22.99 -61.01 -15.74
C VAL A 143 -22.46 -59.83 -14.94
N VAL A 144 -21.39 -60.08 -14.19
CA VAL A 144 -20.64 -59.04 -13.47
C VAL A 144 -19.53 -58.53 -14.36
N GLY A 145 -19.53 -57.22 -14.58
CA GLY A 145 -18.56 -56.56 -15.44
C GLY A 145 -17.19 -56.35 -14.80
N SER A 146 -16.42 -55.42 -15.36
CA SER A 146 -15.08 -55.06 -14.90
C SER A 146 -15.09 -54.40 -13.52
N VAL A 147 -13.94 -54.42 -12.84
CA VAL A 147 -13.75 -53.62 -11.62
C VAL A 147 -13.81 -52.14 -12.00
N PRO A 148 -14.52 -51.29 -11.23
CA PRO A 148 -14.60 -49.86 -11.54
C PRO A 148 -13.22 -49.19 -11.53
N GLU A 149 -13.00 -48.38 -12.56
CA GLU A 149 -11.85 -47.49 -12.65
C GLU A 149 -12.24 -46.09 -12.16
N VAL A 150 -11.52 -45.58 -11.17
CA VAL A 150 -11.81 -44.29 -10.54
C VAL A 150 -10.61 -43.37 -10.74
N HIS A 151 -10.85 -42.17 -11.26
CA HIS A 151 -9.81 -41.16 -11.50
C HIS A 151 -10.28 -39.74 -11.18
N ILE A 152 -9.32 -38.87 -10.88
CA ILE A 152 -9.56 -37.45 -10.64
C ILE A 152 -9.56 -36.72 -11.98
N LYS A 153 -10.66 -36.03 -12.31
CA LYS A 153 -10.77 -35.20 -13.52
C LYS A 153 -10.17 -33.81 -13.31
N GLY A 154 -10.31 -33.24 -12.11
CA GLY A 154 -9.80 -31.92 -11.75
C GLY A 154 -10.77 -31.11 -10.88
N PRO A 155 -10.46 -29.84 -10.61
CA PRO A 155 -11.36 -28.95 -9.86
C PRO A 155 -12.62 -28.60 -10.66
N GLU A 156 -13.80 -28.72 -10.06
CA GLU A 156 -15.12 -28.42 -10.67
C GLU A 156 -16.10 -27.97 -9.57
N ASP A 157 -16.92 -26.93 -9.81
CA ASP A 157 -17.94 -26.41 -8.88
C ASP A 157 -17.48 -26.21 -7.42
N GLY A 158 -16.27 -25.67 -7.24
CA GLY A 158 -15.69 -25.39 -5.91
C GLY A 158 -15.25 -26.64 -5.14
N GLY A 159 -15.20 -27.79 -5.79
CA GLY A 159 -14.70 -29.05 -5.24
C GLY A 159 -13.78 -29.79 -6.20
N VAL A 160 -13.52 -31.06 -5.91
CA VAL A 160 -12.73 -31.98 -6.74
C VAL A 160 -13.67 -32.94 -7.45
N CYS A 161 -13.61 -32.96 -8.78
CA CYS A 161 -14.39 -33.86 -9.61
C CYS A 161 -13.70 -35.21 -9.76
N VAL A 162 -14.40 -36.26 -9.35
CA VAL A 162 -13.98 -37.66 -9.45
C VAL A 162 -14.93 -38.39 -10.39
N VAL A 163 -14.37 -39.26 -11.22
CA VAL A 163 -15.09 -40.00 -12.25
C VAL A 163 -14.89 -41.50 -12.01
N CYS A 164 -15.96 -42.27 -12.07
CA CYS A 164 -15.94 -43.73 -12.00
C CYS A 164 -16.52 -44.32 -13.28
N MET A 165 -15.81 -45.29 -13.86
CA MET A 165 -16.16 -45.94 -15.12
C MET A 165 -16.10 -47.46 -14.98
N THR A 166 -17.05 -48.18 -15.59
CA THR A 166 -17.03 -49.66 -15.65
C THR A 166 -17.80 -50.16 -16.88
N SER A 167 -17.57 -51.41 -17.28
CA SER A 167 -18.08 -52.02 -18.51
C SER A 167 -18.40 -53.50 -18.35
N GLY A 168 -19.26 -54.03 -19.21
CA GLY A 168 -19.57 -55.46 -19.29
C GLY A 168 -20.58 -55.97 -18.25
N TRP A 169 -21.50 -55.12 -17.79
CA TRP A 169 -22.51 -55.51 -16.80
C TRP A 169 -23.83 -55.90 -17.46
N TYR A 170 -24.49 -56.94 -16.97
CA TYR A 170 -25.89 -57.21 -17.31
C TYR A 170 -26.64 -57.81 -16.11
N PRO A 171 -27.88 -57.40 -15.82
CA PRO A 171 -28.61 -56.27 -16.40
C PRO A 171 -27.99 -54.93 -15.98
N LYS A 172 -28.68 -53.81 -16.26
CA LYS A 172 -28.25 -52.48 -15.84
C LYS A 172 -27.85 -52.47 -14.35
N PRO A 173 -26.59 -52.13 -14.01
CA PRO A 173 -26.11 -52.20 -12.63
C PRO A 173 -26.61 -51.03 -11.79
N GLN A 174 -26.62 -51.21 -10.47
CA GLN A 174 -26.89 -50.13 -9.51
C GLN A 174 -25.59 -49.51 -9.05
N VAL A 175 -25.52 -48.18 -9.07
CA VAL A 175 -24.29 -47.42 -8.78
C VAL A 175 -24.47 -46.60 -7.52
N GLN A 176 -23.45 -46.59 -6.68
CA GLN A 176 -23.51 -45.95 -5.37
C GLN A 176 -22.16 -45.39 -4.95
N TRP A 177 -22.12 -44.09 -4.66
CA TRP A 177 -20.96 -43.45 -4.05
C TRP A 177 -21.07 -43.47 -2.53
N ARG A 178 -19.98 -43.81 -1.86
CA ARG A 178 -19.88 -43.84 -0.40
C ARG A 178 -18.66 -43.08 0.09
N ASP A 179 -18.79 -42.42 1.23
CA ASP A 179 -17.64 -41.86 1.94
C ASP A 179 -16.89 -42.93 2.78
N SER A 180 -15.84 -42.52 3.48
CA SER A 180 -15.04 -43.38 4.35
C SER A 180 -15.81 -43.96 5.56
N ARG A 181 -16.95 -43.37 5.93
CA ARG A 181 -17.84 -43.84 7.00
C ARG A 181 -18.95 -44.76 6.46
N GLY A 182 -19.07 -44.90 5.14
CA GLY A 182 -20.10 -45.67 4.47
C GLY A 182 -21.37 -44.88 4.17
N GLU A 183 -21.37 -43.57 4.41
CA GLU A 183 -22.51 -42.69 4.13
C GLU A 183 -22.65 -42.42 2.64
N MET A 184 -23.90 -42.25 2.22
CA MET A 184 -24.30 -42.10 0.83
C MET A 184 -23.97 -40.73 0.26
N LEU A 185 -23.21 -40.70 -0.84
CA LEU A 185 -22.88 -39.45 -1.54
C LEU A 185 -23.71 -39.32 -2.83
N PRO A 186 -24.33 -38.16 -3.10
CA PRO A 186 -25.10 -37.95 -4.31
C PRO A 186 -24.17 -37.77 -5.52
N ALA A 187 -24.41 -38.54 -6.60
CA ALA A 187 -23.71 -38.35 -7.87
C ALA A 187 -24.11 -37.01 -8.52
N SER A 188 -23.17 -36.34 -9.18
CA SER A 188 -23.43 -35.13 -9.97
C SER A 188 -23.94 -35.45 -11.37
N SER A 189 -23.50 -36.57 -11.95
CA SER A 189 -24.04 -37.11 -13.19
C SER A 189 -23.89 -38.62 -13.24
N GLU A 190 -24.76 -39.27 -14.00
CA GLU A 190 -24.73 -40.72 -14.21
C GLU A 190 -25.24 -41.04 -15.61
N ASN A 191 -24.38 -41.68 -16.40
CA ASN A 191 -24.67 -42.07 -17.78
C ASN A 191 -24.46 -43.57 -17.95
N HIS A 192 -25.36 -44.21 -18.69
CA HIS A 192 -25.33 -45.62 -19.02
C HIS A 192 -25.39 -45.77 -20.53
N ILE A 193 -24.53 -46.61 -21.08
CA ILE A 193 -24.41 -46.90 -22.51
C ILE A 193 -24.45 -48.41 -22.67
N GLU A 194 -25.29 -48.88 -23.59
CA GLU A 194 -25.36 -50.29 -23.98
C GLU A 194 -24.42 -50.52 -25.17
N ASP A 195 -23.61 -51.58 -25.12
CA ASP A 195 -22.73 -51.97 -26.22
C ASP A 195 -23.47 -52.82 -27.28
N ALA A 196 -22.76 -53.20 -28.34
CA ALA A 196 -23.36 -53.97 -29.44
C ALA A 196 -23.81 -55.37 -29.01
N GLU A 197 -23.24 -55.88 -27.91
CA GLU A 197 -23.52 -57.18 -27.31
C GLU A 197 -24.64 -57.12 -26.25
N GLY A 198 -25.18 -55.92 -25.97
CA GLY A 198 -26.26 -55.69 -25.01
C GLY A 198 -25.80 -55.58 -23.55
N LEU A 199 -24.50 -55.43 -23.30
CA LEU A 199 -23.93 -55.20 -21.97
C LEU A 199 -23.85 -53.70 -21.66
N PHE A 200 -24.00 -53.37 -20.39
CA PHE A 200 -23.97 -52.00 -19.90
C PHE A 200 -22.56 -51.57 -19.51
N SER A 201 -22.17 -50.42 -20.06
CA SER A 201 -21.07 -49.60 -19.60
C SER A 201 -21.62 -48.33 -18.95
N MET A 202 -21.03 -47.90 -17.85
CA MET A 202 -21.50 -46.73 -17.12
C MET A 202 -20.37 -45.77 -16.79
N LYS A 203 -20.75 -44.51 -16.64
CA LYS A 203 -19.90 -43.41 -16.19
C LYS A 203 -20.67 -42.55 -15.20
N THR A 204 -20.18 -42.48 -13.97
CA THR A 204 -20.74 -41.60 -12.93
C THR A 204 -19.69 -40.60 -12.47
N THR A 205 -20.14 -39.40 -12.09
CA THR A 205 -19.27 -38.33 -11.59
C THR A 205 -19.73 -37.88 -10.20
N LEU A 206 -18.76 -37.50 -9.37
CA LEU A 206 -18.98 -36.98 -8.02
C LEU A 206 -18.13 -35.71 -7.84
N VAL A 207 -18.72 -34.65 -7.29
CA VAL A 207 -17.98 -33.44 -6.90
C VAL A 207 -17.83 -33.42 -5.39
N VAL A 208 -16.61 -33.61 -4.90
CA VAL A 208 -16.29 -33.64 -3.48
C VAL A 208 -15.89 -32.25 -3.03
N ARG A 209 -16.62 -31.65 -2.09
CA ARG A 209 -16.35 -30.29 -1.57
C ARG A 209 -15.69 -30.27 -0.19
N ASP A 210 -15.88 -31.33 0.58
CA ASP A 210 -15.39 -31.45 1.95
C ASP A 210 -14.17 -32.37 1.98
N SER A 211 -13.01 -31.81 2.33
CA SER A 211 -11.74 -32.55 2.42
C SER A 211 -11.71 -33.55 3.56
N SER A 212 -12.61 -33.42 4.55
CA SER A 212 -12.71 -34.35 5.69
C SER A 212 -13.35 -35.70 5.33
N LEU A 213 -13.92 -35.84 4.13
CA LEU A 213 -14.52 -37.10 3.66
C LEU A 213 -13.47 -38.21 3.42
N GLY A 214 -12.21 -37.84 3.19
CA GLY A 214 -11.10 -38.79 3.03
C GLY A 214 -11.22 -39.64 1.76
N ASN A 215 -11.50 -40.92 1.93
CA ASN A 215 -11.67 -41.87 0.82
C ASN A 215 -13.10 -41.83 0.28
N VAL A 216 -13.25 -41.75 -1.03
CA VAL A 216 -14.54 -41.97 -1.71
C VAL A 216 -14.53 -43.32 -2.41
N THR A 217 -15.62 -44.06 -2.27
CA THR A 217 -15.75 -45.41 -2.83
C THR A 217 -16.88 -45.43 -3.86
N CYS A 218 -16.57 -45.80 -5.10
CA CYS A 218 -17.56 -46.09 -6.12
C CYS A 218 -17.91 -47.57 -6.07
N SER A 219 -19.18 -47.89 -5.87
CA SER A 219 -19.67 -49.25 -5.69
C SER A 219 -20.71 -49.59 -6.75
N ILE A 220 -20.57 -50.77 -7.38
CA ILE A 220 -21.40 -51.23 -8.48
C ILE A 220 -21.96 -52.59 -8.13
N PHE A 221 -23.28 -52.67 -8.13
CA PHE A 221 -24.03 -53.82 -7.65
C PHE A 221 -24.87 -54.46 -8.77
N ASN A 222 -24.79 -55.79 -8.86
CA ASN A 222 -25.64 -56.59 -9.74
C ASN A 222 -26.85 -57.13 -8.94
N PRO A 223 -28.09 -56.71 -9.24
CA PRO A 223 -29.27 -57.08 -8.45
C PRO A 223 -29.72 -58.54 -8.64
N ILE A 224 -29.30 -59.21 -9.72
CA ILE A 224 -29.65 -60.61 -9.97
C ILE A 224 -28.66 -61.55 -9.28
N LEU A 225 -27.36 -61.22 -9.36
CA LEU A 225 -26.30 -62.04 -8.79
C LEU A 225 -26.02 -61.72 -7.31
N GLY A 226 -26.51 -60.58 -6.81
CA GLY A 226 -26.20 -60.11 -5.45
C GLY A 226 -24.73 -59.78 -5.25
N GLN A 227 -23.99 -59.50 -6.32
CA GLN A 227 -22.55 -59.28 -6.31
C GLN A 227 -22.21 -57.80 -6.48
N GLU A 228 -21.21 -57.34 -5.72
CA GLU A 228 -20.73 -55.96 -5.71
C GLU A 228 -19.26 -55.90 -6.11
N LYS A 229 -18.90 -54.92 -6.94
CA LYS A 229 -17.51 -54.52 -7.19
C LYS A 229 -17.37 -53.05 -6.83
N ALA A 230 -16.35 -52.73 -6.03
CA ALA A 230 -16.11 -51.38 -5.57
C ALA A 230 -14.63 -50.98 -5.73
N MET A 231 -14.39 -49.69 -5.90
CA MET A 231 -13.06 -49.09 -5.94
C MET A 231 -13.05 -47.82 -5.08
N ALA A 232 -12.06 -47.72 -4.19
CA ALA A 232 -11.86 -46.56 -3.35
C ALA A 232 -10.74 -45.68 -3.90
N MET A 233 -10.97 -44.37 -3.89
CA MET A 233 -9.99 -43.36 -4.25
C MET A 233 -9.78 -42.40 -3.06
N PHE A 234 -8.53 -42.23 -2.67
CA PHE A 234 -8.11 -41.19 -1.75
C PHE A 234 -7.96 -39.88 -2.52
N ILE A 235 -8.57 -38.80 -2.02
CA ILE A 235 -8.42 -37.45 -2.58
C ILE A 235 -7.49 -36.66 -1.64
N PRO A 236 -6.24 -36.39 -2.04
CA PRO A 236 -5.31 -35.63 -1.20
C PRO A 236 -5.84 -34.21 -0.90
N GLU A 237 -5.64 -33.73 0.34
CA GLU A 237 -6.00 -32.38 0.77
C GLU A 237 -5.53 -31.23 -0.16
N PRO A 238 -4.33 -31.29 -0.82
CA PRO A 238 -3.87 -30.22 -1.71
C PRO A 238 -4.79 -29.92 -2.90
N PHE A 239 -5.70 -30.83 -3.28
CA PHE A 239 -6.65 -30.61 -4.38
C PHE A 239 -7.81 -29.70 -4.00
N PHE A 240 -8.10 -29.59 -2.71
CA PHE A 240 -9.03 -28.58 -2.21
C PHE A 240 -8.22 -27.29 -2.11
N LEU A 241 -8.36 -26.42 -3.11
CA LEU A 241 -7.79 -25.07 -3.10
C LEU A 241 -8.37 -24.33 -1.89
N GLN A 242 -7.75 -24.54 -0.73
CA GLN A 242 -8.03 -23.77 0.46
C GLN A 242 -7.51 -22.39 0.10
N ALA A 243 -8.44 -21.48 -0.22
CA ALA A 243 -8.15 -20.07 -0.23
C ALA A 243 -7.61 -19.78 1.16
N PHE A 244 -6.28 -19.70 1.26
CA PHE A 244 -5.62 -19.53 2.53
C PHE A 244 -6.26 -18.30 3.20
N PRO A 245 -6.81 -18.43 4.43
CA PRO A 245 -7.54 -17.35 5.09
C PRO A 245 -6.73 -16.05 5.20
N TRP A 246 -5.40 -16.18 5.12
CA TRP A 246 -4.47 -15.07 5.13
C TRP A 246 -4.41 -14.27 3.83
N MET A 247 -4.79 -14.80 2.67
CA MET A 247 -4.70 -14.10 1.39
C MET A 247 -5.43 -12.74 1.38
N PRO A 248 -6.70 -12.62 1.85
CA PRO A 248 -7.34 -11.32 1.98
C PRO A 248 -6.66 -10.44 3.05
N ALA A 249 -6.18 -11.01 4.16
CA ALA A 249 -5.48 -10.26 5.20
C ALA A 249 -4.13 -9.70 4.73
N PHE A 250 -3.37 -10.45 3.92
CA PHE A 250 -2.11 -10.01 3.33
C PHE A 250 -2.35 -8.97 2.23
N ALA A 251 -3.39 -9.11 1.40
CA ALA A 251 -3.75 -8.08 0.43
C ALA A 251 -4.13 -6.75 1.11
N VAL A 252 -4.90 -6.80 2.21
CA VAL A 252 -5.22 -5.62 3.03
C VAL A 252 -3.97 -5.05 3.70
N SER A 253 -3.08 -5.90 4.22
CA SER A 253 -1.83 -5.45 4.85
C SER A 253 -0.88 -4.79 3.84
N VAL A 254 -0.75 -5.34 2.62
CA VAL A 254 0.12 -4.79 1.57
C VAL A 254 -0.45 -3.49 1.01
N THR A 255 -1.77 -3.40 0.83
CA THR A 255 -2.42 -2.16 0.39
C THR A 255 -2.32 -1.07 1.45
N MET A 256 -2.52 -1.38 2.73
CA MET A 256 -2.29 -0.44 3.83
C MET A 256 -0.82 0.01 3.91
N MET A 257 0.14 -0.91 3.82
CA MET A 257 1.56 -0.57 3.81
C MET A 257 1.92 0.31 2.59
N GLY A 258 1.38 0.00 1.41
CA GLY A 258 1.58 0.80 0.20
C GLY A 258 1.03 2.22 0.35
N LEU A 259 -0.15 2.39 0.94
CA LEU A 259 -0.74 3.71 1.21
C LEU A 259 0.07 4.49 2.25
N LEU A 260 0.59 3.83 3.29
CA LEU A 260 1.45 4.45 4.29
C LEU A 260 2.77 4.91 3.67
N VAL A 261 3.41 4.08 2.85
CA VAL A 261 4.65 4.43 2.16
C VAL A 261 4.44 5.54 1.12
N LEU A 262 3.35 5.48 0.35
CA LEU A 262 2.98 6.56 -0.58
C LEU A 262 2.66 7.86 0.16
N GLY A 263 1.94 7.78 1.28
CA GLY A 263 1.65 8.91 2.16
C GLY A 263 2.93 9.53 2.72
N SER A 264 3.81 8.72 3.32
CA SER A 264 5.10 9.19 3.85
C SER A 264 6.01 9.74 2.75
N CYS A 265 6.06 9.10 1.59
CA CYS A 265 6.83 9.58 0.43
C CYS A 265 6.28 10.93 -0.06
N CYS A 266 4.96 11.08 -0.16
CA CYS A 266 4.31 12.34 -0.49
C CYS A 266 4.59 13.45 0.54
N LEU A 267 4.63 13.13 1.84
CA LEU A 267 4.98 14.09 2.88
C LEU A 267 6.46 14.51 2.79
N LEU A 268 7.37 13.55 2.61
CA LEU A 268 8.80 13.83 2.45
C LEU A 268 9.08 14.63 1.17
N ILE A 269 8.43 14.31 0.05
CA ILE A 269 8.51 15.08 -1.19
C ILE A 269 7.95 16.50 -0.99
N ARG A 270 6.82 16.64 -0.29
CA ARG A 270 6.25 17.97 0.04
C ARG A 270 7.22 18.80 0.88
N GLU A 271 7.82 18.23 1.91
CA GLU A 271 8.82 18.91 2.73
C GLU A 271 10.06 19.29 1.92
N HIS A 272 10.56 18.40 1.07
CA HIS A 272 11.71 18.68 0.21
C HIS A 272 11.42 19.77 -0.83
N LEU A 273 10.26 19.75 -1.48
CA LEU A 273 9.84 20.78 -2.43
C LEU A 273 9.61 22.13 -1.73
N ALA A 274 9.09 22.14 -0.50
CA ALA A 274 8.96 23.35 0.31
C ALA A 274 10.33 23.92 0.71
N LYS A 275 11.28 23.07 1.12
CA LYS A 275 12.66 23.46 1.43
C LYS A 275 13.37 24.06 0.22
N LEU A 276 13.22 23.47 -0.98
CA LEU A 276 13.80 24.00 -2.22
C LEU A 276 13.25 25.39 -2.57
N LYS A 277 11.92 25.57 -2.48
CA LYS A 277 11.29 26.89 -2.70
C LYS A 277 11.72 27.93 -1.66
N PHE A 278 11.83 27.54 -0.40
CA PHE A 278 12.27 28.43 0.67
C PHE A 278 13.74 28.84 0.47
N GLN A 279 14.60 27.92 0.05
CA GLN A 279 16.01 28.19 -0.22
C GLN A 279 16.19 29.18 -1.38
N GLU A 280 15.42 29.02 -2.47
CA GLU A 280 15.46 29.95 -3.60
C GLU A 280 14.98 31.35 -3.19
N GLN A 281 13.88 31.44 -2.43
CA GLN A 281 13.37 32.73 -1.93
C GLN A 281 14.33 33.40 -0.94
N PHE A 282 14.97 32.63 -0.05
CA PHE A 282 15.93 33.15 0.91
C PHE A 282 17.17 33.72 0.20
N GLN A 283 17.65 33.04 -0.84
CA GLN A 283 18.83 33.48 -1.59
C GLN A 283 18.58 34.79 -2.34
N ILE A 284 17.38 34.98 -2.91
CA ILE A 284 16.95 36.25 -3.51
C ILE A 284 16.88 37.36 -2.47
N LEU A 285 16.35 37.06 -1.27
CA LEU A 285 16.21 38.04 -0.19
C LEU A 285 17.57 38.48 0.37
N CYS A 286 18.54 37.56 0.49
CA CYS A 286 19.92 37.88 0.84
C CYS A 286 20.60 38.78 -0.21
N GLN A 287 20.45 38.49 -1.51
CA GLN A 287 21.02 39.34 -2.56
C GLN A 287 20.41 40.75 -2.58
N LEU A 288 19.10 40.87 -2.35
CA LEU A 288 18.43 42.16 -2.22
C LEU A 288 18.94 42.94 -0.99
N GLN A 289 19.16 42.27 0.14
CA GLN A 289 19.70 42.87 1.35
C GLN A 289 21.12 43.43 1.14
N GLU A 290 22.01 42.67 0.52
CA GLU A 290 23.39 43.11 0.24
C GLU A 290 23.42 44.34 -0.68
N SER A 291 22.63 44.32 -1.76
CA SER A 291 22.55 45.46 -2.69
C SER A 291 21.99 46.73 -2.05
N LEU A 292 21.03 46.61 -1.12
CA LEU A 292 20.52 47.72 -0.32
C LEU A 292 21.58 48.28 0.64
N GLN A 293 22.37 47.40 1.26
CA GLN A 293 23.41 47.79 2.22
C GLN A 293 24.58 48.49 1.53
N GLU A 294 25.01 48.03 0.35
CA GLU A 294 26.02 48.73 -0.47
C GLU A 294 25.54 50.12 -0.89
N GLY A 295 24.27 50.24 -1.30
CA GLY A 295 23.66 51.53 -1.65
C GLY A 295 23.67 52.55 -0.51
N GLN A 296 23.36 52.12 0.72
CA GLN A 296 23.37 52.99 1.90
C GLN A 296 24.77 53.52 2.26
N VAL A 297 25.81 52.70 2.12
CA VAL A 297 27.20 53.11 2.42
C VAL A 297 27.70 54.16 1.44
N ILE A 298 27.35 54.04 0.16
CA ILE A 298 27.72 55.01 -0.89
C ILE A 298 27.01 56.35 -0.63
N LEU A 299 25.73 56.32 -0.29
CA LEU A 299 24.96 57.53 -0.02
C LEU A 299 25.51 58.31 1.20
N ARG A 300 25.84 57.62 2.30
CA ARG A 300 26.48 58.24 3.49
C ARG A 300 27.80 58.93 3.16
N ARG A 301 28.63 58.37 2.27
CA ARG A 301 29.89 59.00 1.84
C ARG A 301 29.65 60.31 1.08
N ILE A 302 28.68 60.33 0.16
CA ILE A 302 28.37 61.51 -0.64
C ILE A 302 27.83 62.65 0.25
N CYS A 303 26.93 62.33 1.19
CA CYS A 303 26.40 63.30 2.14
C CYS A 303 27.50 63.86 3.06
N SER A 304 28.37 63.00 3.62
CA SER A 304 29.50 63.44 4.44
C SER A 304 30.43 64.39 3.70
N PHE A 305 30.80 64.08 2.45
CA PHE A 305 31.72 64.88 1.65
C PHE A 305 31.16 66.28 1.33
N THR A 306 29.86 66.36 1.06
CA THR A 306 29.20 67.65 0.75
C THR A 306 29.03 68.52 1.99
N ALA A 307 28.79 67.93 3.16
CA ALA A 307 28.56 68.65 4.41
C ALA A 307 29.80 69.43 4.89
N TRP A 308 30.96 68.78 5.05
CA TRP A 308 32.14 69.45 5.61
C TRP A 308 32.74 70.50 4.65
N ARG A 309 32.67 70.28 3.33
CA ARG A 309 33.08 71.28 2.33
C ARG A 309 32.28 72.57 2.45
N LYS A 310 30.99 72.47 2.79
CA LYS A 310 30.14 73.63 3.05
C LYS A 310 30.48 74.29 4.39
N ALA A 311 30.82 73.50 5.41
CA ALA A 311 31.22 74.01 6.72
C ALA A 311 32.47 74.92 6.66
N GLN A 312 33.46 74.59 5.82
CA GLN A 312 34.65 75.43 5.62
C GLN A 312 34.36 76.86 5.11
N LEU A 313 33.17 77.12 4.52
CA LEU A 313 32.77 78.47 4.12
C LEU A 313 32.56 79.40 5.32
N TYR A 314 32.33 78.84 6.52
CA TYR A 314 32.04 79.56 7.76
C TYR A 314 33.24 79.61 8.71
N ALA A 315 34.47 79.57 8.17
CA ALA A 315 35.69 79.59 8.97
C ALA A 315 35.79 80.85 9.85
N GLY A 316 35.77 80.66 11.16
CA GLY A 316 35.92 81.70 12.18
C GLY A 316 37.35 81.80 12.73
N SER A 317 37.69 82.94 13.33
CA SER A 317 38.89 83.05 14.17
C SER A 317 38.58 82.46 15.53
N VAL A 318 39.42 81.54 16.02
CA VAL A 318 39.35 81.07 17.40
C VAL A 318 40.73 81.27 17.99
N THR A 319 40.78 81.90 19.16
CA THR A 319 42.00 82.10 19.97
C THR A 319 41.74 81.55 21.36
N LEU A 320 42.78 81.09 22.04
CA LEU A 320 42.70 80.56 23.41
C LEU A 320 42.72 81.71 24.42
N ASP A 321 41.86 81.64 25.42
CA ASP A 321 41.80 82.61 26.51
C ASP A 321 42.79 82.24 27.63
N PRO A 322 43.84 83.04 27.88
CA PRO A 322 44.82 82.78 28.94
C PRO A 322 44.23 82.81 30.34
N ASP A 323 43.18 83.60 30.57
CA ASP A 323 42.60 83.77 31.91
C ASP A 323 41.79 82.55 32.33
N SER A 324 41.16 81.86 31.37
CA SER A 324 40.46 80.58 31.57
C SER A 324 41.38 79.36 31.77
N ALA A 325 42.69 79.51 31.57
CA ALA A 325 43.59 78.38 31.41
C ALA A 325 44.03 77.76 32.75
N HIS A 326 43.89 76.44 32.89
CA HIS A 326 44.41 75.74 34.07
C HIS A 326 45.94 75.94 34.21
N PRO A 327 46.51 76.15 35.41
CA PRO A 327 47.94 76.46 35.62
C PRO A 327 48.94 75.47 35.00
N ILE A 328 48.55 74.20 34.84
CA ILE A 328 49.36 73.14 34.24
C ILE A 328 49.43 73.23 32.71
N LEU A 329 48.56 74.02 32.08
CA LEU A 329 48.56 74.25 30.63
C LEU A 329 49.45 75.45 30.33
N ALA A 330 50.21 75.34 29.24
CA ALA A 330 50.99 76.42 28.66
C ALA A 330 50.36 76.79 27.32
N ILE A 331 49.91 78.04 27.22
CA ILE A 331 49.41 78.63 25.98
C ILE A 331 50.57 79.35 25.30
N SER A 332 50.66 79.25 23.98
CA SER A 332 51.65 79.98 23.19
C SER A 332 51.36 81.48 23.18
N GLN A 333 52.39 82.30 22.97
CA GLN A 333 52.27 83.76 22.97
C GLN A 333 51.28 84.29 21.92
N ASP A 334 51.10 83.56 20.82
CA ASP A 334 50.13 83.86 19.76
C ASP A 334 48.68 83.42 20.10
N ARG A 335 48.45 82.82 21.27
CA ARG A 335 47.17 82.25 21.72
C ARG A 335 46.57 81.18 20.80
N MET A 336 47.38 80.57 19.93
CA MET A 336 46.92 79.59 18.93
C MET A 336 47.25 78.14 19.29
N SER A 337 48.04 77.90 20.34
CA SER A 337 48.37 76.53 20.75
C SER A 337 48.36 76.36 22.26
N VAL A 338 47.94 75.16 22.68
CA VAL A 338 47.98 74.72 24.07
C VAL A 338 48.73 73.40 24.18
N ARG A 339 49.59 73.30 25.18
CA ARG A 339 50.30 72.09 25.57
C ARG A 339 50.34 71.97 27.09
N ARG A 340 50.56 70.76 27.59
CA ARG A 340 50.76 70.54 29.03
C ARG A 340 52.21 70.91 29.43
N LYS A 341 52.40 71.49 30.62
CA LYS A 341 53.72 71.70 31.23
C LYS A 341 54.25 70.38 31.81
N ASP A 342 55.56 70.17 31.74
CA ASP A 342 56.22 68.99 32.32
C ASP A 342 56.41 69.22 33.82
N THR A 343 55.48 68.73 34.64
CA THR A 343 55.57 68.78 36.12
C THR A 343 55.27 67.39 36.70
N THR A 344 56.03 66.97 37.71
CA THR A 344 56.06 65.60 38.26
C THR A 344 55.03 65.30 39.34
N THR A 345 54.06 66.19 39.59
CA THR A 345 53.04 65.97 40.63
C THR A 345 51.70 65.61 40.00
N SER A 346 51.19 64.39 40.26
CA SER A 346 49.86 63.96 39.82
C SER A 346 48.78 64.52 40.72
N LEU A 347 47.96 65.42 40.19
CA LEU A 347 46.64 65.74 40.74
C LEU A 347 45.62 65.35 39.68
N ASP A 348 44.62 64.54 40.03
CA ASP A 348 43.46 64.30 39.18
C ASP A 348 42.58 65.55 39.21
N GLY A 349 42.47 66.25 38.07
CA GLY A 349 41.69 67.48 37.91
C GLY A 349 41.34 67.76 36.45
N LEU A 350 40.38 68.65 36.21
CA LEU A 350 39.98 69.06 34.86
C LEU A 350 40.99 70.07 34.28
N PHE A 351 41.82 69.63 33.33
CA PHE A 351 42.82 70.47 32.68
C PHE A 351 42.29 71.05 31.38
N TYR A 352 41.49 72.12 31.46
CA TYR A 352 40.90 72.75 30.29
C TYR A 352 41.35 74.20 30.07
N VAL A 353 41.11 74.66 28.85
CA VAL A 353 41.22 76.05 28.40
C VAL A 353 40.05 76.33 27.46
N LEU A 354 39.47 77.53 27.54
CA LEU A 354 38.40 77.98 26.68
C LEU A 354 38.92 78.86 25.53
N GLY A 355 38.12 78.98 24.48
CA GLY A 355 38.32 79.99 23.46
C GLY A 355 37.88 81.37 23.97
N THR A 356 38.58 82.43 23.55
CA THR A 356 38.23 83.82 23.89
C THR A 356 36.91 84.26 23.26
N GLU A 357 36.63 83.80 22.03
CA GLU A 357 35.44 84.18 21.26
C GLU A 357 34.28 83.23 21.56
N GLY A 358 33.23 83.75 22.19
CA GLY A 358 31.97 83.04 22.41
C GLY A 358 31.07 83.05 21.18
N ILE A 359 30.36 81.95 20.95
CA ILE A 359 29.43 81.73 19.84
C ILE A 359 28.01 81.78 20.40
N SER A 360 27.31 82.89 20.16
CA SER A 360 25.93 83.12 20.62
C SER A 360 24.89 83.12 19.48
N SER A 361 25.34 83.11 18.22
CA SER A 361 24.47 83.00 17.05
C SER A 361 25.25 82.61 15.78
N GLY A 362 24.53 82.16 14.74
CA GLY A 362 25.11 81.89 13.42
C GLY A 362 25.90 80.59 13.33
N ARG A 363 26.82 80.53 12.36
CA ARG A 363 27.61 79.34 12.02
C ARG A 363 29.10 79.63 12.15
N CYS A 364 29.83 78.76 12.82
CA CYS A 364 31.26 78.88 13.01
C CYS A 364 31.97 77.56 12.70
N TYR A 365 33.13 77.64 12.07
CA TYR A 365 34.00 76.50 11.80
C TYR A 365 35.45 76.81 12.18
N TRP A 366 36.12 75.89 12.86
CA TRP A 366 37.56 75.97 13.09
C TRP A 366 38.22 74.59 13.03
N GLU A 367 39.53 74.59 12.81
CA GLU A 367 40.33 73.38 12.72
C GLU A 367 41.38 73.34 13.82
N VAL A 368 41.43 72.20 14.50
CA VAL A 368 42.36 71.90 15.58
C VAL A 368 43.32 70.82 15.09
N LYS A 369 44.58 71.19 14.88
CA LYS A 369 45.64 70.23 14.59
C LYS A 369 46.12 69.60 15.90
N ILE A 370 46.16 68.28 15.94
CA ILE A 370 46.51 67.49 17.12
C ILE A 370 47.87 66.84 16.87
N LYS A 371 48.89 67.20 17.65
CA LYS A 371 50.20 66.53 17.63
C LYS A 371 50.30 65.59 18.83
N ASN A 372 50.93 64.43 18.66
CA ASN A 372 51.06 63.38 19.68
C ASN A 372 49.72 62.95 20.31
N GLY A 373 48.62 63.04 19.54
CA GLY A 373 47.28 62.70 20.01
C GLY A 373 47.10 61.21 20.33
N PHE A 374 47.72 60.34 19.53
CA PHE A 374 47.53 58.89 19.56
C PHE A 374 47.77 58.22 20.93
N SER A 375 48.80 58.67 21.65
CA SER A 375 49.21 58.13 22.96
C SER A 375 48.73 59.00 24.12
N SER A 376 47.85 59.97 23.85
CA SER A 376 47.42 60.98 24.81
C SER A 376 45.90 60.95 24.99
N LYS A 377 45.44 61.37 26.17
CA LYS A 377 44.01 61.55 26.45
C LYS A 377 43.65 63.01 26.26
N TRP A 378 42.75 63.28 25.33
CA TRP A 378 42.33 64.64 24.99
C TRP A 378 40.86 64.70 24.63
N ILE A 379 40.24 65.85 24.87
CA ILE A 379 38.84 66.14 24.57
C ILE A 379 38.78 67.54 23.95
N LEU A 380 37.99 67.71 22.90
CA LEU A 380 37.72 69.01 22.30
C LEU A 380 36.25 69.12 21.88
N GLY A 381 35.77 70.35 21.81
CA GLY A 381 34.42 70.64 21.33
C GLY A 381 33.97 72.03 21.75
N VAL A 382 32.76 72.13 22.28
CA VAL A 382 32.22 73.36 22.84
C VAL A 382 31.57 73.12 24.19
N CYS A 383 31.62 74.12 25.05
CA CYS A 383 30.91 74.16 26.32
C CYS A 383 30.05 75.42 26.43
N ARG A 384 29.02 75.37 27.27
CA ARG A 384 28.16 76.53 27.59
C ARG A 384 28.85 77.44 28.62
N GLU A 385 28.45 78.70 28.66
CA GLU A 385 29.01 79.74 29.54
C GLU A 385 28.78 79.49 31.04
N ASP A 386 27.63 78.91 31.39
CA ASP A 386 27.13 78.71 32.76
C ASP A 386 27.59 77.40 33.42
N VAL A 387 28.64 76.79 32.87
CA VAL A 387 29.08 75.48 33.35
C VAL A 387 30.02 75.63 34.55
N GLU A 388 29.56 75.20 35.73
CA GLU A 388 30.36 75.15 36.95
C GLU A 388 31.47 74.08 36.87
N SER A 389 32.69 74.42 37.28
CA SER A 389 33.90 73.60 37.07
C SER A 389 34.42 72.86 38.31
N GLU A 390 33.65 72.77 39.40
CA GLU A 390 34.09 72.09 40.63
C GLU A 390 33.64 70.60 40.67
N GLY A 391 34.62 69.68 40.66
CA GLY A 391 34.43 68.25 40.95
C GLY A 391 34.84 67.27 39.85
N LEU A 392 34.76 65.96 40.15
CA LEU A 392 35.08 64.83 39.25
C LEU A 392 34.00 64.71 38.15
N TYR A 393 34.04 65.64 37.20
CA TYR A 393 32.99 65.88 36.23
C TYR A 393 33.13 64.98 34.99
N PHE A 394 31.99 64.50 34.48
CA PHE A 394 31.88 63.81 33.19
C PHE A 394 31.23 64.77 32.19
N GLU A 395 31.90 65.08 31.09
CA GLU A 395 31.38 65.96 30.02
C GLU A 395 30.18 65.29 29.35
N SER A 396 29.04 65.97 29.30
CA SER A 396 27.87 65.51 28.56
C SER A 396 27.01 66.69 28.06
N PRO A 397 26.20 66.49 27.00
CA PRO A 397 25.31 67.53 26.48
C PRO A 397 24.32 68.07 27.52
N GLU A 398 23.77 67.22 28.38
CA GLU A 398 22.92 67.61 29.52
C GLU A 398 23.59 68.62 30.45
N LYS A 399 24.91 68.53 30.58
CA LYS A 399 25.73 69.41 31.41
C LYS A 399 26.34 70.57 30.62
N GLY A 400 25.89 70.80 29.39
CA GLY A 400 26.35 71.89 28.54
C GLY A 400 27.65 71.61 27.77
N PHE A 401 28.07 70.35 27.63
CA PHE A 401 29.26 69.98 26.85
C PHE A 401 28.93 69.15 25.61
N TRP A 402 29.42 69.57 24.45
CA TRP A 402 29.35 68.79 23.22
C TRP A 402 30.75 68.54 22.73
N THR A 403 31.28 67.35 23.03
CA THR A 403 32.70 67.08 22.86
C THR A 403 32.97 65.68 22.28
N VAL A 404 34.11 65.58 21.61
CA VAL A 404 34.70 64.33 21.16
C VAL A 404 36.12 64.24 21.70
N GLY A 405 36.62 63.03 21.90
CA GLY A 405 37.95 62.86 22.45
C GLY A 405 38.56 61.50 22.21
N GLN A 406 39.82 61.40 22.62
CA GLN A 406 40.60 60.18 22.56
C GLN A 406 40.92 59.70 23.98
N SER A 407 40.89 58.39 24.16
CA SER A 407 41.41 57.70 25.33
C SER A 407 42.24 56.47 24.96
N SER A 408 42.80 55.77 25.95
CA SER A 408 43.59 54.54 25.74
C SER A 408 42.83 53.41 25.04
N ILE A 409 41.50 53.47 25.08
CA ILE A 409 40.60 52.44 24.51
C ILE A 409 39.92 52.90 23.21
N GLY A 410 40.33 54.04 22.63
CA GLY A 410 39.84 54.52 21.33
C GLY A 410 39.28 55.94 21.34
N TYR A 411 38.47 56.24 20.33
CA TYR A 411 37.81 57.55 20.13
C TYR A 411 36.36 57.52 20.60
N TRP A 412 35.92 58.62 21.20
CA TRP A 412 34.63 58.68 21.87
C TRP A 412 33.92 59.99 21.59
N ALA A 413 32.62 59.93 21.39
CA ALA A 413 31.72 61.08 21.55
C ALA A 413 31.09 61.00 22.94
N TYR A 414 31.08 62.12 23.65
CA TYR A 414 30.52 62.22 24.99
C TYR A 414 29.04 62.58 24.87
N ILE A 415 28.17 61.65 25.24
CA ILE A 415 26.71 61.76 25.12
C ILE A 415 26.06 61.64 26.51
N ASN A 416 24.78 61.98 26.64
CA ASN A 416 24.10 61.97 27.95
C ASN A 416 24.17 60.61 28.66
N ARG A 417 24.15 59.51 27.89
CA ARG A 417 24.22 58.14 28.42
C ARG A 417 25.65 57.59 28.58
N GLY A 418 26.67 58.46 28.63
CA GLY A 418 28.07 58.08 28.79
C GLY A 418 28.92 58.36 27.55
N ARG A 419 29.62 57.35 27.03
CA ARG A 419 30.51 57.51 25.86
C ARG A 419 30.06 56.62 24.71
N ALA A 420 29.87 57.20 23.53
CA ALA A 420 29.65 56.45 22.30
C ALA A 420 31.00 56.16 21.63
N SER A 421 31.30 54.88 21.39
CA SER A 421 32.53 54.47 20.70
C SER A 421 32.49 54.90 19.24
N LEU A 422 33.56 55.55 18.77
CA LEU A 422 33.67 56.04 17.40
C LEU A 422 34.65 55.16 16.61
N SER A 423 34.14 54.48 15.58
CA SER A 423 34.94 53.67 14.67
C SER A 423 35.50 54.54 13.53
N LEU A 424 36.65 55.16 13.78
CA LEU A 424 37.32 55.99 12.78
C LEU A 424 38.18 55.13 11.84
N ARG A 425 38.11 55.41 10.53
CA ARG A 425 38.93 54.72 9.52
C ARG A 425 40.41 55.07 9.63
N GLN A 426 40.68 56.35 9.83
CA GLN A 426 42.01 56.88 10.08
C GLN A 426 41.94 57.72 11.35
N ALA A 427 42.96 57.62 12.18
CA ALA A 427 43.05 58.46 13.36
C ALA A 427 43.29 59.94 12.99
N PRO A 428 42.56 60.88 13.60
CA PRO A 428 42.58 62.28 13.23
C PRO A 428 43.87 62.97 13.65
N GLN A 429 44.61 63.50 12.68
CA GLN A 429 45.70 64.46 12.93
C GLN A 429 45.17 65.90 12.99
N SER A 430 43.96 66.13 12.51
CA SER A 430 43.28 67.42 12.53
C SER A 430 41.77 67.20 12.62
N VAL A 431 41.12 67.88 13.56
CA VAL A 431 39.67 67.82 13.73
C VAL A 431 39.07 69.17 13.36
N GLY A 432 38.08 69.14 12.46
CA GLY A 432 37.25 70.30 12.13
C GLY A 432 36.02 70.29 13.04
N VAL A 433 35.75 71.41 13.71
CA VAL A 433 34.56 71.59 14.53
C VAL A 433 33.67 72.60 13.83
N PHE A 434 32.43 72.20 13.54
CA PHE A 434 31.40 73.05 12.96
C PHE A 434 30.25 73.21 13.94
N VAL A 435 29.84 74.44 14.19
CA VAL A 435 28.70 74.79 15.04
C VAL A 435 27.71 75.55 14.18
N ASP A 436 26.47 75.08 14.12
CA ASP A 436 25.31 75.81 13.62
C ASP A 436 24.39 76.11 14.82
N TYR A 437 24.59 77.29 15.40
CA TYR A 437 23.84 77.69 16.59
C TYR A 437 22.33 77.77 16.31
N SER A 438 21.94 78.13 15.09
CA SER A 438 20.53 78.31 14.72
C SER A 438 19.77 76.99 14.59
N GLU A 439 20.44 75.93 14.13
CA GLU A 439 19.82 74.61 13.93
C GLU A 439 20.07 73.64 15.10
N GLY A 440 20.87 74.04 16.10
CA GLY A 440 21.20 73.15 17.21
C GLY A 440 22.25 72.08 16.85
N ASP A 441 23.03 72.30 15.78
CA ASP A 441 23.91 71.25 15.23
C ASP A 441 25.39 71.52 15.56
N ILE A 442 26.06 70.52 16.12
CA ILE A 442 27.52 70.53 16.32
C ILE A 442 28.11 69.29 15.67
N SER A 443 28.94 69.50 14.66
CA SER A 443 29.51 68.43 13.84
C SER A 443 31.03 68.43 13.89
N PHE A 444 31.59 67.23 14.04
CA PHE A 444 33.02 66.97 14.09
C PHE A 444 33.44 66.23 12.82
N TYR A 445 34.54 66.67 12.22
CA TYR A 445 35.08 66.11 10.98
C TYR A 445 36.54 65.74 11.14
N ASN A 446 36.91 64.59 10.61
CA ASN A 446 38.29 64.17 10.51
C ASN A 446 38.88 64.80 9.26
N MET A 447 39.73 65.81 9.45
CA MET A 447 40.33 66.55 8.35
C MET A 447 41.54 65.82 7.76
N SER A 448 41.93 64.67 8.31
CA SER A 448 42.98 63.81 7.76
C SER A 448 42.48 62.96 6.60
N ASP A 449 41.31 62.32 6.74
CA ASP A 449 40.70 61.46 5.72
C ASP A 449 39.41 62.04 5.12
N MET A 450 39.07 63.28 5.49
CA MET A 450 37.90 64.03 5.02
C MET A 450 36.56 63.33 5.34
N SER A 451 36.50 62.60 6.46
CA SER A 451 35.31 61.90 6.92
C SER A 451 34.59 62.64 8.04
N HIS A 452 33.30 62.36 8.21
CA HIS A 452 32.52 62.76 9.38
C HIS A 452 32.88 61.88 10.59
N ILE A 453 33.07 62.52 11.75
CA ILE A 453 33.38 61.83 13.02
C ILE A 453 32.08 61.61 13.80
N PHE A 454 31.37 62.68 14.11
CA PHE A 454 30.16 62.64 14.94
C PHE A 454 29.39 63.96 14.82
N SER A 455 28.06 63.93 14.93
CA SER A 455 27.23 65.12 15.02
C SER A 455 26.27 65.01 16.19
N PHE A 456 26.19 66.09 16.96
CA PHE A 456 25.08 66.35 17.86
C PHE A 456 24.04 67.13 17.07
N HIS A 457 22.81 66.63 17.08
CA HIS A 457 21.67 67.25 16.42
C HIS A 457 20.66 67.73 17.44
N GLU A 458 19.90 68.78 17.09
CA GLU A 458 18.79 69.30 17.89
C GLU A 458 19.20 69.67 19.32
N ALA A 459 20.46 70.09 19.50
CA ALA A 459 20.95 70.56 20.78
C ALA A 459 20.29 71.90 21.11
N SER A 460 19.62 71.96 22.26
CA SER A 460 19.00 73.19 22.75
C SER A 460 20.06 74.07 23.40
N PHE A 461 20.59 75.04 22.65
CA PHE A 461 21.55 76.02 23.17
C PHE A 461 20.82 77.14 23.91
N SER A 462 21.13 77.32 25.19
CA SER A 462 20.65 78.43 26.01
C SER A 462 21.87 79.20 26.56
N GLY A 463 22.30 80.26 25.88
CA GLY A 463 23.47 81.06 26.25
C GLY A 463 24.65 80.88 25.28
N THR A 464 25.78 81.50 25.60
CA THR A 464 26.95 81.52 24.72
C THR A 464 27.72 80.20 24.77
N LEU A 465 28.16 79.69 23.61
CA LEU A 465 29.02 78.51 23.52
C LEU A 465 30.48 78.92 23.32
N PHE A 466 31.39 78.34 24.08
CA PHE A 466 32.82 78.57 23.97
C PHE A 466 33.54 77.34 23.43
N PRO A 467 34.51 77.50 22.51
CA PRO A 467 35.42 76.42 22.14
C PRO A 467 36.10 75.84 23.38
N TYR A 468 36.04 74.52 23.53
CA TYR A 468 36.49 73.80 24.71
C TYR A 468 37.64 72.87 24.35
N PHE A 469 38.74 72.94 25.09
CA PHE A 469 39.91 72.09 24.91
C PHE A 469 40.38 71.55 26.26
N ASN A 470 40.44 70.22 26.40
CA ASN A 470 40.86 69.55 27.63
C ASN A 470 41.95 68.51 27.33
N LEU A 471 43.12 68.69 27.94
CA LEU A 471 44.31 67.87 27.74
C LEU A 471 44.58 67.06 29.02
N ARG A 472 43.94 65.89 29.14
CA ARG A 472 43.96 65.08 30.37
C ARG A 472 45.31 64.43 30.66
N SER A 473 45.93 63.77 29.67
CA SER A 473 47.21 63.09 29.88
C SER A 473 48.03 62.92 28.60
N GLY A 474 49.34 62.73 28.75
CA GLY A 474 50.28 62.52 27.63
C GLY A 474 51.01 63.80 27.21
N THR A 475 51.62 63.77 26.02
CA THR A 475 52.42 64.86 25.44
C THR A 475 51.71 65.59 24.30
N VAL A 476 50.37 65.52 24.27
CA VAL A 476 49.54 66.15 23.25
C VAL A 476 49.69 67.66 23.24
N SER A 477 49.75 68.23 22.04
CA SER A 477 49.58 69.67 21.82
C SER A 477 48.49 69.91 20.79
N MET A 478 47.58 70.82 21.09
CA MET A 478 46.54 71.27 20.16
C MET A 478 46.92 72.62 19.57
N ILE A 479 46.76 72.77 18.26
CA ILE A 479 47.14 73.97 17.51
C ILE A 479 45.96 74.38 16.63
N LEU A 480 45.40 75.56 16.86
CA LEU A 480 44.35 76.17 16.05
C LEU A 480 44.94 76.64 14.71
N LYS A 481 44.24 76.42 13.60
CA LYS A 481 44.67 76.94 12.29
C LYS A 481 44.17 78.37 12.07
N GLY A 482 45.08 79.30 11.78
CA GLY A 482 44.74 80.66 11.35
C GLY A 482 44.21 80.76 9.91
N ARG A 483 43.41 81.80 9.63
CA ARG A 483 42.75 82.01 8.33
C ARG A 483 43.76 82.29 7.21
N ARG A 484 43.73 81.51 6.11
CA ARG A 484 44.38 81.89 4.83
C ARG A 484 43.43 82.78 4.04
N GLY A 485 43.75 84.07 3.87
CA GLY A 485 43.03 84.97 2.99
C GLY A 485 43.22 84.59 1.52
N ARG A 486 42.13 84.34 0.77
CA ARG A 486 42.19 84.07 -0.67
C ARG A 486 41.63 85.27 -1.45
N ARG A 487 42.53 85.92 -2.20
CA ARG A 487 42.27 86.96 -3.21
C ARG A 487 41.32 86.45 -4.29
N GLY A 488 40.39 87.31 -4.70
CA GLY A 488 39.42 87.07 -5.76
C GLY A 488 40.00 87.27 -7.17
N GLY A 489 39.44 86.51 -8.11
CA GLY A 489 39.53 86.67 -9.56
C GLY A 489 38.65 85.56 -10.15
N GLY A 490 37.55 85.81 -10.85
CA GLY A 490 37.27 86.91 -11.77
C GLY A 490 37.42 86.36 -13.19
N GLY A 491 36.43 85.61 -13.68
CA GLY A 491 36.46 85.01 -15.02
C GLY A 491 35.09 84.56 -15.48
N ARG A 492 34.39 85.44 -16.18
CA ARG A 492 33.06 85.23 -16.78
C ARG A 492 33.15 84.31 -18.00
N GLY A 493 32.25 83.33 -18.09
CA GLY A 493 31.88 82.63 -19.32
C GLY A 493 30.39 82.33 -19.31
N ARG A 494 29.58 83.23 -19.89
CA ARG A 494 28.13 83.05 -20.12
C ARG A 494 27.92 82.28 -21.43
N ARG A 495 27.06 81.26 -21.43
CA ARG A 495 25.89 81.18 -22.35
C ARG A 495 24.91 80.05 -21.99
N ARG A 496 23.68 80.50 -21.63
CA ARG A 496 22.32 79.97 -21.91
C ARG A 496 22.12 78.44 -21.86
N GLY A 497 21.29 77.84 -21.01
CA GLY A 497 20.06 78.32 -20.38
C GLY A 497 18.81 77.94 -21.19
N ARG A 498 18.33 76.70 -21.04
CA ARG A 498 16.92 76.32 -21.29
C ARG A 498 16.36 75.67 -20.02
N ARG A 499 15.20 76.19 -19.61
CA ARG A 499 14.34 75.91 -18.43
C ARG A 499 14.09 74.40 -18.29
N GLY A 500 14.01 73.75 -17.12
CA GLY A 500 13.85 74.23 -15.74
C GLY A 500 12.39 74.15 -15.26
N ARG A 501 11.97 72.99 -14.74
CA ARG A 501 10.83 72.70 -13.81
C ARG A 501 10.83 71.18 -13.58
N ARG A 502 10.79 70.58 -12.39
CA ARG A 502 10.78 70.98 -10.97
C ARG A 502 11.60 69.90 -10.23
N GLY A 503 12.83 70.23 -9.84
CA GLY A 503 13.60 69.45 -8.88
C GLY A 503 13.79 70.32 -7.64
N ARG A 504 12.85 70.25 -6.70
CA ARG A 504 13.01 70.86 -5.37
C ARG A 504 12.60 69.83 -4.34
N SER A 505 13.48 69.64 -3.37
CA SER A 505 13.17 69.18 -2.02
C SER A 505 13.11 67.67 -1.73
N TYR A 506 14.06 66.88 -2.24
CA TYR A 506 14.27 65.51 -1.72
C TYR A 506 15.65 65.23 -1.11
N CYS A 507 16.68 66.05 -1.37
CA CYS A 507 18.00 65.85 -0.72
C CYS A 507 18.07 66.30 0.75
N TRP A 508 17.14 67.13 1.23
CA TRP A 508 17.11 67.53 2.64
C TRP A 508 16.37 66.52 3.53
N PHE A 509 15.47 65.71 2.97
CA PHE A 509 14.74 64.68 3.74
C PHE A 509 15.54 63.39 3.94
N LEU A 510 16.46 63.06 3.04
CA LEU A 510 17.25 61.83 3.08
C LEU A 510 18.37 61.81 4.13
N CYS A 511 18.81 62.98 4.64
CA CYS A 511 19.77 63.04 5.75
C CYS A 511 19.13 62.99 7.14
N ARG A 512 17.82 63.27 7.27
CA ARG A 512 17.11 63.27 8.56
C ARG A 512 16.54 61.90 8.94
N SER A 513 16.63 60.91 8.05
CA SER A 513 15.97 59.59 8.17
C SER A 513 16.96 58.41 8.09
N LEU A 514 18.24 58.62 8.43
CA LEU A 514 19.32 57.62 8.36
C LEU A 514 20.13 57.50 9.65
#